data_AF-A0A6P2AQY7-F1
#
_entry.id   AF-A0A6P2AQY7-F1
#
_cell.length_a   1.000
_cell.length_b   1.000
_cell.length_c   1.000
_cell.angle_alpha   90.00
_cell.angle_beta   90.00
_cell.angle_gamma   90.00
#
_symmetry.space_group_name_H-M   'P 1'
#
loop_
_entity.id
_entity.type
_entity.pdbx_description
1 polymer ?
#
loop_
_entity_poly.entity_id
_entity_poly.type
_entity_poly.pdbx_seq_one_letter_code
_entity_poly.pdbx_strand_id
1 'polypeptide(L)'
;MRKPGTDENNVQMSDVLCDFCHRQWTEETPMIEGHHGSCICGQCLRVAYISVVRDEAPTAPEDYHCTLCLEKEQDRAAQNRPNEPGWQSPMYEEAMICRRCIKLGAGVLHKDKAFDWTRPGAEGG
;
A
#
# COMPACT_ATOMS: atom_id res chain seq x y z
N MET A 1 -4.80 9.49 -0.81
CA MET A 1 -4.87 10.73 -1.63
C MET A 1 -6.31 11.16 -1.87
N ARG A 2 -6.62 12.46 -1.89
CA ARG A 2 -7.91 13.00 -2.38
C ARG A 2 -7.75 13.59 -3.79
N LYS A 3 -8.81 13.55 -4.60
CA LYS A 3 -8.84 14.25 -5.89
C LYS A 3 -8.74 15.78 -5.70
N PRO A 4 -8.14 16.50 -6.65
CA PRO A 4 -8.26 17.95 -6.70
C PRO A 4 -9.74 18.37 -6.75
N GLY A 5 -10.14 19.31 -5.90
CA GLY A 5 -11.50 19.84 -5.85
C GLY A 5 -12.49 19.04 -5.02
N THR A 6 -12.05 18.04 -4.25
CA THR A 6 -12.90 17.34 -3.28
C THR A 6 -13.47 18.31 -2.25
N ASP A 7 -14.79 18.26 -2.04
CA ASP A 7 -15.46 18.96 -0.95
C ASP A 7 -15.08 18.29 0.38
N GLU A 8 -14.33 19.01 1.21
CA GLU A 8 -13.84 18.48 2.48
C GLU A 8 -14.96 18.16 3.47
N ASN A 9 -16.14 18.80 3.32
CA ASN A 9 -17.31 18.55 4.16
C ASN A 9 -18.20 17.43 3.61
N ASN A 10 -17.93 16.91 2.41
CA ASN A 10 -18.77 15.91 1.76
C ASN A 10 -17.95 14.94 0.88
N VAL A 11 -16.95 14.30 1.49
CA VAL A 11 -16.04 13.38 0.79
C VAL A 11 -16.79 12.13 0.34
N GLN A 12 -16.80 11.87 -0.96
CA GLN A 12 -17.32 10.64 -1.55
C GLN A 12 -16.21 9.59 -1.70
N MET A 13 -16.57 8.31 -1.82
CA MET A 13 -15.58 7.25 -2.13
C MET A 13 -14.79 7.59 -3.40
N SER A 14 -15.49 8.09 -4.43
CA SER A 14 -14.88 8.47 -5.71
C SER A 14 -13.88 9.64 -5.59
N ASP A 15 -13.89 10.38 -4.47
CA ASP A 15 -12.91 11.43 -4.18
C ASP A 15 -11.59 10.85 -3.65
N VAL A 16 -11.60 9.63 -3.12
CA VAL A 16 -10.41 8.96 -2.59
C VAL A 16 -9.71 8.21 -3.70
N LEU A 17 -8.42 8.49 -3.87
CA LEU A 17 -7.56 7.83 -4.83
C LEU A 17 -6.54 6.94 -4.11
N CYS A 18 -6.23 5.80 -4.72
CA CYS A 18 -5.05 5.03 -4.35
C CYS A 18 -3.78 5.80 -4.75
N ASP A 19 -2.87 6.03 -3.80
CA ASP A 19 -1.62 6.75 -4.02
C ASP A 19 -0.63 6.01 -4.95
N PHE A 20 -0.90 4.75 -5.30
CA PHE A 20 -0.01 3.91 -6.12
C PHE A 20 -0.46 3.77 -7.58
N CYS A 21 -1.74 3.99 -7.88
CA CYS A 21 -2.26 3.87 -9.24
C CYS A 21 -3.28 4.96 -9.62
N HIS A 22 -3.57 5.87 -8.69
CA HIS A 22 -4.55 6.97 -8.80
C HIS A 22 -5.95 6.53 -9.22
N ARG A 23 -6.28 5.24 -9.10
CA ARG A 23 -7.64 4.74 -9.28
C ARG A 23 -8.49 5.14 -8.08
N GLN A 24 -9.74 5.45 -8.39
CA GLN A 24 -10.75 5.80 -7.41
C GLN A 24 -11.09 4.61 -6.53
N TRP A 25 -11.47 4.90 -5.29
CA TRP A 25 -12.09 3.90 -4.45
C TRP A 25 -13.50 3.58 -4.97
N THR A 26 -13.81 2.28 -5.00
CA THR A 26 -15.12 1.73 -5.37
C THR A 26 -15.55 0.70 -4.33
N GLU A 27 -16.83 0.34 -4.33
CA GLU A 27 -17.36 -0.72 -3.44
C GLU A 27 -16.80 -2.11 -3.77
N GLU A 28 -16.21 -2.31 -4.95
CA GLU A 28 -15.70 -3.60 -5.42
C GLU A 28 -14.22 -3.82 -5.07
N THR A 29 -13.47 -2.74 -4.82
CA THR A 29 -12.02 -2.82 -4.58
C THR A 29 -11.72 -2.36 -3.15
N PRO A 30 -11.21 -3.26 -2.29
CA PRO A 30 -10.86 -2.87 -0.94
C PRO A 30 -9.70 -1.88 -0.95
N MET A 31 -9.64 -1.03 0.07
CA MET A 31 -8.61 -0.01 0.23
C MET A 31 -8.09 -0.01 1.67
N ILE A 32 -6.79 0.16 1.82
CA ILE A 32 -6.12 0.34 3.11
C ILE A 32 -5.68 1.78 3.23
N GLU A 33 -6.08 2.43 4.33
CA GLU A 33 -5.63 3.76 4.71
C GLU A 33 -4.37 3.66 5.61
N GLY A 34 -3.40 4.53 5.34
CA GLY A 34 -2.19 4.75 6.13
C GLY A 34 -2.19 6.12 6.82
N HIS A 35 -1.01 6.61 7.18
CA HIS A 35 -0.88 7.92 7.80
C HIS A 35 -1.24 9.05 6.81
N HIS A 36 -1.82 10.12 7.33
CA HIS A 36 -2.23 11.32 6.59
C HIS A 36 -3.16 11.05 5.39
N GLY A 37 -4.02 10.03 5.47
CA GLY A 37 -4.98 9.73 4.40
C GLY A 37 -4.35 9.18 3.12
N SER A 38 -3.12 8.65 3.23
CA SER A 38 -2.51 7.83 2.19
C SER A 38 -3.27 6.51 2.05
N CYS A 39 -3.38 5.98 0.83
CA CYS A 39 -4.23 4.86 0.51
C CYS A 39 -3.56 3.90 -0.49
N ILE A 40 -3.70 2.60 -0.26
CA ILE A 40 -3.37 1.56 -1.25
C ILE A 40 -4.60 0.71 -1.55
N CYS A 41 -4.92 0.50 -2.83
CA CYS A 41 -6.00 -0.41 -3.22
C CYS A 41 -5.54 -1.87 -3.18
N GLY A 42 -6.49 -2.79 -3.05
CA GLY A 42 -6.22 -4.23 -2.96
C GLY A 42 -5.46 -4.79 -4.16
N GLN A 43 -5.59 -4.18 -5.35
CA GLN A 43 -4.83 -4.57 -6.54
C GLN A 43 -3.35 -4.20 -6.42
N CYS A 44 -3.02 -2.96 -6.05
CA CYS A 44 -1.64 -2.53 -5.87
C CYS A 44 -0.98 -3.28 -4.71
N LEU A 45 -1.72 -3.49 -3.61
CA LEU A 45 -1.24 -4.24 -2.47
C LEU A 45 -0.95 -5.71 -2.83
N ARG A 46 -1.75 -6.33 -3.71
CA ARG A 46 -1.50 -7.69 -4.23
C ARG A 46 -0.20 -7.76 -5.02
N VAL A 47 0.05 -6.81 -5.93
CA VAL A 47 1.29 -6.75 -6.71
C VAL A 47 2.50 -6.53 -5.80
N ALA A 48 2.41 -5.57 -4.87
CA ALA A 48 3.47 -5.29 -3.91
C ALA A 48 3.78 -6.51 -3.01
N TYR A 49 2.75 -7.22 -2.55
CA TYR A 49 2.91 -8.45 -1.78
C TYR A 49 3.62 -9.54 -2.57
N ILE A 50 3.20 -9.74 -3.82
CA ILE A 50 3.83 -10.70 -4.73
C ILE A 50 5.32 -10.37 -4.89
N SER A 51 5.67 -9.13 -5.26
CA SER A 51 7.06 -8.73 -5.52
C SER A 51 7.92 -8.83 -4.26
N VAL A 52 7.52 -8.19 -3.16
CA VAL A 52 8.41 -8.01 -1.99
C VAL A 52 8.35 -9.18 -1.02
N VAL A 53 7.19 -9.82 -0.86
CA VAL A 53 6.98 -10.83 0.18
C VAL A 53 7.06 -12.25 -0.37
N ARG A 54 6.51 -12.50 -1.57
CA ARG A 54 6.50 -13.85 -2.16
C ARG A 54 7.74 -14.11 -3.01
N ASP A 55 8.06 -13.19 -3.92
CA ASP A 55 9.12 -13.37 -4.91
C ASP A 55 10.48 -12.82 -4.44
N GLU A 56 10.51 -12.14 -3.27
CA GLU A 56 11.69 -11.50 -2.68
C GLU A 56 12.47 -10.62 -3.66
N ALA A 57 11.74 -9.98 -4.58
CA ALA A 57 12.25 -9.11 -5.64
C ALA A 57 11.77 -7.66 -5.42
N PRO A 58 12.30 -6.95 -4.41
CA PRO A 58 11.92 -5.57 -4.14
C PRO A 58 12.33 -4.64 -5.29
N THR A 59 11.55 -3.59 -5.50
CA THR A 59 11.77 -2.61 -6.57
C THR A 59 12.01 -1.19 -6.06
N ALA A 60 11.79 -0.92 -4.77
CA ALA A 60 12.11 0.39 -4.21
C ALA A 60 13.64 0.56 -4.01
N PRO A 61 14.19 1.78 -4.22
CA PRO A 61 15.57 2.09 -3.86
C PRO A 61 15.80 1.96 -2.36
N GLU A 62 17.06 1.85 -1.89
CA GLU A 62 17.37 1.63 -0.46
C GLU A 62 16.89 2.78 0.45
N ASP A 63 16.94 4.02 -0.02
CA ASP A 63 16.63 5.24 0.73
C ASP A 63 15.18 5.74 0.52
N TYR A 64 14.28 4.90 0.01
CA TYR A 64 12.89 5.27 -0.24
C TYR A 64 12.15 5.77 1.01
N HIS A 65 11.14 6.59 0.74
CA HIS A 65 10.14 7.06 1.70
C HIS A 65 8.84 6.28 1.50
N CYS A 66 8.34 5.64 2.56
CA CYS A 66 7.11 4.86 2.46
C CYS A 66 5.88 5.78 2.45
N THR A 67 5.08 5.72 1.40
CA THR A 67 3.85 6.52 1.24
C THR A 67 2.82 6.24 2.35
N LEU A 68 2.75 5.02 2.90
CA LEU A 68 1.76 4.69 3.93
C LEU A 68 2.20 5.02 5.36
N CYS A 69 3.42 4.68 5.77
CA CYS A 69 3.88 4.93 7.15
C CYS A 69 4.69 6.22 7.31
N LEU A 70 5.09 6.86 6.21
CA LEU A 70 5.94 8.05 6.15
C LEU A 70 7.34 7.88 6.72
N GLU A 71 7.77 6.64 6.96
CA GLU A 71 9.12 6.35 7.45
C GLU A 71 10.11 6.45 6.30
N LYS A 72 11.21 7.17 6.55
CA LYS A 72 12.45 7.14 5.75
C LYS A 72 13.41 6.12 6.33
N GLU A 73 14.55 5.92 5.67
CA GLU A 73 15.54 4.96 6.11
C GLU A 73 16.04 5.22 7.54
N GLN A 74 16.24 6.48 7.91
CA GLN A 74 16.66 6.83 9.27
C GLN A 74 15.63 6.41 10.33
N ASP A 75 14.33 6.60 10.04
CA ASP A 75 13.24 6.24 10.95
C ASP A 75 13.13 4.71 11.10
N ARG A 76 13.32 3.98 10.00
CA ARG A 76 13.31 2.51 10.01
C ARG A 76 14.53 1.95 10.75
N ALA A 77 15.71 2.51 10.52
CA ALA A 77 16.93 2.15 11.23
C ALA A 77 16.80 2.37 12.74
N ALA A 78 16.22 3.50 13.17
CA ALA A 78 15.94 3.79 14.58
C ALA A 78 14.95 2.79 15.23
N GLN A 79 14.15 2.10 14.42
CA GLN A 79 13.22 1.06 14.83
C GLN A 79 13.77 -0.37 14.61
N ASN A 80 15.08 -0.54 14.43
CA ASN A 80 15.72 -1.83 14.16
C ASN A 80 15.22 -2.51 12.86
N ARG A 81 14.89 -1.73 11.83
CA ARG A 81 14.53 -2.20 10.48
C ARG A 81 15.37 -1.53 9.38
N PRO A 82 16.70 -1.47 9.49
CA PRO A 82 17.50 -0.86 8.43
C PRO A 82 17.37 -1.64 7.11
N ASN A 83 17.51 -0.95 5.98
CA ASN A 83 17.45 -1.50 4.62
C ASN A 83 16.17 -2.33 4.38
N GLU A 84 15.04 -1.92 4.95
CA GLU A 84 13.80 -2.69 4.83
C GLU A 84 13.35 -2.72 3.35
N PRO A 85 13.16 -3.93 2.75
CA PRO A 85 12.71 -4.03 1.36
C PRO A 85 11.40 -3.28 1.11
N GLY A 86 11.28 -2.67 -0.07
CA GLY A 86 10.09 -1.94 -0.48
C GLY A 86 9.68 -2.24 -1.92
N TRP A 87 8.45 -1.90 -2.24
CA TRP A 87 7.92 -1.91 -3.60
C TRP A 87 7.74 -0.48 -4.08
N GLN A 88 8.23 -0.18 -5.28
CA GLN A 88 7.90 1.03 -6.02
C GLN A 88 6.82 0.71 -7.06
N SER A 89 5.79 1.55 -7.15
CA SER A 89 4.79 1.44 -8.19
C SER A 89 5.41 1.66 -9.58
N PRO A 90 5.09 0.83 -10.58
CA PRO A 90 5.50 1.10 -11.95
C PRO A 90 4.73 2.26 -12.58
N MET A 91 3.66 2.76 -11.93
CA MET A 91 2.83 3.85 -12.47
C MET A 91 3.30 5.23 -12.02
N TYR A 92 3.92 5.32 -10.84
CA TYR A 92 4.29 6.58 -10.18
C TYR A 92 5.57 6.35 -9.37
N GLU A 93 6.65 7.06 -9.73
CA GLU A 93 7.99 6.85 -9.17
C GLU A 93 8.08 7.22 -7.69
N GLU A 94 7.24 8.15 -7.24
CA GLU A 94 7.13 8.60 -5.85
C GLU A 94 6.36 7.64 -4.94
N ALA A 95 5.60 6.71 -5.52
CA ALA A 95 4.70 5.82 -4.77
C ALA A 95 5.42 4.54 -4.34
N MET A 96 5.91 4.54 -3.10
CA MET A 96 6.71 3.46 -2.55
C MET A 96 6.14 2.96 -1.22
N ILE A 97 6.20 1.64 -0.97
CA ILE A 97 5.64 1.02 0.23
C ILE A 97 6.60 0.01 0.84
N CYS A 98 6.81 0.09 2.15
CA CYS A 98 7.68 -0.83 2.87
C CYS A 98 7.05 -2.20 3.09
N ARG A 99 7.90 -3.24 3.23
CA ARG A 99 7.46 -4.62 3.49
C ARG A 99 6.53 -4.74 4.69
N ARG A 100 6.78 -4.01 5.78
CA ARG A 100 5.89 -3.99 6.95
C ARG A 100 4.48 -3.52 6.60
N CYS A 101 4.33 -2.40 5.90
CA CYS A 101 3.02 -1.89 5.48
C CYS A 101 2.31 -2.86 4.52
N ILE A 102 3.05 -3.48 3.59
CA ILE A 102 2.52 -4.52 2.70
C ILE A 102 1.93 -5.68 3.51
N LYS A 103 2.69 -6.22 4.49
CA LYS A 103 2.25 -7.36 5.32
C LYS A 103 1.06 -7.00 6.21
N LEU A 104 1.05 -5.81 6.81
CA LEU A 104 -0.05 -5.33 7.64
C LEU A 104 -1.33 -5.17 6.82
N GLY A 105 -1.27 -4.44 5.69
CA GLY A 105 -2.41 -4.25 4.80
C GLY A 105 -2.95 -5.57 4.28
N ALA A 106 -2.07 -6.49 3.87
CA ALA A 106 -2.46 -7.82 3.40
C ALA A 106 -3.10 -8.66 4.52
N GLY A 107 -2.65 -8.49 5.76
CA GLY A 107 -3.25 -9.13 6.93
C GLY A 107 -4.65 -8.61 7.24
N VAL A 108 -4.89 -7.31 7.06
CA VAL A 108 -6.21 -6.67 7.22
C VAL A 108 -7.16 -7.16 6.13
N LEU A 109 -6.79 -7.00 4.85
CA LEU A 109 -7.67 -7.39 3.74
C LEU A 109 -8.00 -8.88 3.74
N HIS A 110 -7.06 -9.74 4.11
CA HIS A 110 -7.32 -11.18 4.19
C HIS A 110 -8.37 -11.55 5.27
N LYS A 111 -8.52 -10.73 6.32
CA LYS A 111 -9.50 -10.96 7.39
C LYS A 111 -10.84 -10.30 7.09
N ASP A 112 -10.88 -9.38 6.13
CA ASP A 112 -12.10 -8.69 5.74
C ASP A 112 -12.95 -9.62 4.87
N LYS A 113 -14.13 -9.98 5.38
CA LYS A 113 -15.07 -10.88 4.69
C LYS A 113 -16.02 -10.14 3.75
N ALA A 114 -15.98 -8.81 3.73
CA ALA A 114 -16.75 -8.02 2.78
C ALA A 114 -16.16 -8.12 1.36
N PHE A 115 -14.89 -8.52 1.24
CA PHE A 115 -14.18 -8.65 -0.01
C PHE A 115 -13.55 -10.05 -0.12
N ASP A 116 -13.57 -10.64 -1.30
CA ASP A 116 -12.88 -11.91 -1.59
C ASP A 116 -11.37 -11.72 -1.78
N TRP A 117 -10.76 -10.79 -1.06
CA TRP A 117 -9.33 -10.54 -1.15
C TRP A 117 -8.55 -11.60 -0.38
N THR A 118 -7.80 -12.43 -1.09
CA THR A 118 -6.92 -13.44 -0.50
C THR A 118 -5.45 -13.04 -0.62
N ARG A 119 -4.66 -13.44 0.39
CA ARG A 119 -3.21 -13.25 0.38
C ARG A 119 -2.61 -14.09 -0.76
N PRO A 120 -1.83 -13.51 -1.68
CA PRO A 120 -1.21 -14.27 -2.75
C PRO A 120 -0.32 -15.39 -2.21
N GLY A 121 -0.56 -16.64 -2.64
CA GLY A 121 0.19 -17.82 -2.17
C GLY A 121 -0.33 -18.45 -0.88
N ALA A 122 -1.52 -18.06 -0.38
CA ALA A 122 -2.13 -18.70 0.79
C ALA A 122 -2.75 -20.08 0.51
N GLU A 123 -2.78 -20.55 -0.74
CA GLU A 123 -3.17 -21.92 -1.08
C GLU A 123 -1.91 -22.76 -1.33
N GLY A 124 -1.64 -23.73 -0.45
CA GLY A 124 -0.55 -24.70 -0.58
C GLY A 124 0.47 -24.71 0.56
N GLY A 125 0.00 -24.73 1.82
CA GLY A 125 0.80 -25.11 3.00
C GLY A 125 0.39 -26.47 3.53
#